data_AF-A0A2E1VRS3-F1
#
_entry.id   AF-A0A2E1VRS3-F1
#
_cell.length_a   1.000
_cell.length_b   1.000
_cell.length_c   1.000
_cell.angle_alpha   90.00
_cell.angle_beta   90.00
_cell.angle_gamma   90.00
#
_symmetry.space_group_name_H-M   'P 1'
#
loop_
_entity.id
_entity.type
_entity.pdbx_description
1 polymer ?
#
loop_
_entity_poly.entity_id
_entity_poly.type
_entity_poly.pdbx_seq_one_letter_code
_entity_poly.pdbx_strand_id
1 'polypeptide(L)'
;MTTSLILYVDDLALSAAFYEEVLGQPARWSEDGGAGFELPDGIVLGLRSEARAAEQLGEELPDPRFANGTPRGEVRLEVVDAPAFRERALACGARPLTESEPRLDGREAQLALDPDGHVLVFVEARPVTPPGWMERAHAALGPVFAGLVLDFFDLLTPGPVGFYAGPLVGFLVGHYLGGFYGFRGGPRFFMALLAAAYLAAPMTSFLPVATLIGAMARFRDPKPRPLGS
;
A
#
# COMPACT_ATOMS: atom_id res chain seq x y z
N MET A 1 9.85 -2.07 9.02
CA MET A 1 9.23 -3.41 9.18
C MET A 1 9.22 -4.03 7.80
N THR A 2 9.67 -5.28 7.66
CA THR A 2 9.69 -6.01 6.38
C THR A 2 8.65 -7.13 6.47
N THR A 3 7.86 -7.32 5.41
CA THR A 3 6.80 -8.33 5.36
C THR A 3 7.20 -9.44 4.40
N SER A 4 7.10 -10.70 4.84
CA SER A 4 7.39 -11.86 4.02
C SER A 4 6.26 -12.87 4.07
N LEU A 5 5.94 -13.44 2.92
CA LEU A 5 4.99 -14.56 2.76
C LEU A 5 5.78 -15.76 2.29
N ILE A 6 5.68 -16.89 2.98
CA ILE A 6 6.50 -18.08 2.72
C ILE A 6 5.63 -19.22 2.18
N LEU A 7 6.00 -19.77 1.04
CA LEU A 7 5.45 -21.01 0.50
C LEU A 7 6.34 -22.19 0.90
N TYR A 8 5.72 -23.28 1.35
CA TYR A 8 6.43 -24.53 1.57
C TYR A 8 6.46 -25.34 0.27
N VAL A 9 7.67 -25.77 -0.10
CA VAL A 9 7.96 -26.45 -1.37
C VAL A 9 8.74 -27.74 -1.11
N ASP A 10 8.54 -28.77 -1.92
CA ASP A 10 9.25 -30.05 -1.78
C ASP A 10 10.71 -29.91 -2.23
N ASP A 11 10.92 -29.52 -3.49
CA ASP A 11 12.23 -29.24 -4.07
C ASP A 11 12.45 -27.72 -4.21
N LEU A 12 13.30 -27.19 -3.32
CA LEU A 12 13.63 -25.77 -3.30
C LEU A 12 14.33 -25.31 -4.60
N ALA A 13 15.22 -26.12 -5.17
CA ALA A 13 15.98 -25.72 -6.35
C ALA A 13 15.08 -25.67 -7.58
N LEU A 14 14.21 -26.67 -7.74
CA LEU A 14 13.19 -26.68 -8.78
C LEU A 14 12.25 -25.48 -8.66
N SER A 15 11.77 -25.22 -7.45
CA SER A 15 10.83 -24.13 -7.19
C SER A 15 11.46 -22.75 -7.36
N ALA A 16 12.70 -22.57 -6.90
CA ALA A 16 13.43 -21.32 -7.09
C ALA A 16 13.61 -21.03 -8.58
N ALA A 17 14.08 -22.00 -9.37
CA ALA A 17 14.22 -21.85 -10.81
C ALA A 17 12.87 -21.53 -11.49
N PHE A 18 11.80 -22.20 -11.07
CA PHE A 18 10.46 -21.91 -11.54
C PHE A 18 10.05 -20.45 -11.28
N TYR A 19 10.16 -19.96 -10.04
CA TYR A 19 9.77 -18.60 -9.69
C TYR A 19 10.71 -17.54 -10.29
N GLU A 20 11.99 -17.84 -10.51
CA GLU A 20 12.91 -16.96 -11.23
C GLU A 20 12.44 -16.69 -12.66
N GLU A 21 12.04 -17.75 -13.38
CA GLU A 21 11.53 -17.64 -14.74
C GLU A 21 10.16 -16.96 -14.78
N VAL A 22 9.21 -17.40 -13.94
CA VAL A 22 7.85 -16.82 -13.91
C VAL A 22 7.87 -15.33 -13.57
N LEU A 23 8.65 -14.93 -12.56
CA LEU A 23 8.76 -13.53 -12.15
C LEU A 23 9.72 -12.73 -13.05
N GLY A 24 10.56 -13.40 -13.84
CA GLY A 24 11.55 -12.77 -14.71
C GLY A 24 12.65 -12.05 -13.93
N GLN A 25 12.96 -12.50 -12.70
CA GLN A 25 13.98 -11.91 -11.84
C GLN A 25 14.67 -12.98 -10.99
N PRO A 26 15.97 -12.84 -10.69
CA PRO A 26 16.67 -13.81 -9.84
C PRO A 26 16.17 -13.74 -8.39
N ALA A 27 16.34 -14.84 -7.65
CA ALA A 27 16.17 -14.81 -6.21
C ALA A 27 17.13 -13.80 -5.58
N ARG A 28 16.62 -12.95 -4.68
CA ARG A 28 17.42 -11.96 -3.94
C ARG A 28 18.36 -12.64 -2.96
N TRP A 29 17.95 -13.78 -2.42
CA TRP A 29 18.74 -14.64 -1.54
C TRP A 29 18.30 -16.09 -1.74
N SER A 30 19.23 -17.03 -1.54
CA SER A 30 18.96 -18.48 -1.62
C SER A 30 19.96 -19.21 -0.73
N GLU A 31 19.63 -19.36 0.55
CA GLU A 31 20.49 -19.89 1.60
C GLU A 31 19.65 -20.65 2.63
N ASP A 32 20.27 -21.56 3.41
CA ASP A 32 19.65 -22.26 4.55
C ASP A 32 18.29 -22.93 4.27
N GLY A 33 18.14 -23.51 3.07
CA GLY A 33 16.92 -24.21 2.67
C GLY A 33 15.71 -23.29 2.45
N GLY A 34 15.97 -22.01 2.13
CA GLY A 34 14.97 -21.12 1.56
C GLY A 34 15.54 -20.26 0.43
N ALA A 35 14.62 -19.63 -0.31
CA ALA A 35 14.93 -18.60 -1.29
C ALA A 35 13.91 -17.47 -1.18
N GLY A 36 14.22 -16.27 -1.67
CA GLY A 36 13.26 -15.17 -1.62
C GLY A 36 13.36 -14.16 -2.76
N PHE A 37 12.19 -13.68 -3.16
CA PHE A 37 11.98 -12.77 -4.28
C PHE A 37 11.37 -11.48 -3.74
N GLU A 38 12.00 -10.36 -4.06
CA GLU A 38 11.45 -9.05 -3.72
C GLU A 38 10.39 -8.67 -4.75
N LEU A 39 9.16 -8.51 -4.30
CA LEU A 39 8.05 -8.04 -5.12
C LEU A 39 7.97 -6.51 -5.08
N PRO A 40 7.25 -5.89 -6.04
CA PRO A 40 6.83 -4.50 -5.91
C PRO A 40 6.20 -4.26 -4.53
N ASP A 41 6.37 -3.05 -3.99
CA ASP A 41 5.91 -2.63 -2.65
C ASP A 41 6.67 -3.21 -1.44
N GLY A 42 7.77 -3.94 -1.67
CA GLY A 42 8.69 -4.38 -0.61
C GLY A 42 8.20 -5.61 0.17
N ILE A 43 7.24 -6.34 -0.39
CA ILE A 43 6.84 -7.67 0.08
C ILE A 43 7.86 -8.69 -0.45
N VAL A 44 8.25 -9.65 0.39
CA VAL A 44 9.09 -10.77 -0.04
C VAL A 44 8.23 -12.01 -0.20
N LEU A 45 8.20 -12.59 -1.40
CA LEU A 45 7.75 -13.96 -1.61
C LEU A 45 8.92 -14.89 -1.30
N GLY A 46 8.83 -15.64 -0.22
CA GLY A 46 9.84 -16.62 0.17
C GLY A 46 9.39 -18.05 -0.14
N LEU A 47 10.37 -18.89 -0.40
CA LEU A 47 10.23 -20.34 -0.53
C LEU A 47 10.99 -20.98 0.63
N ARG A 48 10.46 -22.07 1.16
CA ARG A 48 11.09 -22.86 2.22
C ARG A 48 10.84 -24.33 1.95
N SER A 49 11.90 -25.15 1.97
CA SER A 49 11.71 -26.59 1.79
C SER A 49 10.84 -27.17 2.91
N GLU A 50 9.91 -28.07 2.60
CA GLU A 50 9.04 -28.73 3.57
C GLU A 50 9.85 -29.44 4.67
N ALA A 51 10.97 -30.07 4.32
CA ALA A 51 11.88 -30.70 5.26
C ALA A 51 12.42 -29.72 6.32
N ARG A 52 12.90 -28.53 5.90
CA ARG A 52 13.36 -27.49 6.83
C ARG A 52 12.22 -26.88 7.63
N ALA A 53 11.04 -26.72 7.04
CA ALA A 53 9.88 -26.23 7.78
C ALA A 53 9.51 -27.19 8.91
N ALA A 54 9.48 -28.50 8.66
CA ALA A 54 9.27 -29.52 9.69
C ALA A 54 10.34 -29.48 10.79
N GLU A 55 11.64 -29.34 10.43
CA GLU A 55 12.72 -29.19 11.42
C GLU A 55 12.56 -27.95 12.31
N GLN A 56 12.19 -26.81 11.71
CA GLN A 56 12.15 -25.51 12.40
C GLN A 56 10.89 -25.32 13.25
N LEU A 57 9.75 -25.83 12.79
CA LEU A 57 8.46 -25.58 13.41
C LEU A 57 8.07 -26.65 14.46
N GLY A 58 8.81 -27.76 14.51
CA GLY A 58 8.63 -28.81 15.51
C GLY A 58 7.39 -29.67 15.29
N GLU A 59 7.14 -30.61 16.21
CA GLU A 59 6.11 -31.65 16.07
C GLU A 59 4.67 -31.19 16.32
N GLU A 60 4.45 -29.93 16.72
CA GLU A 60 3.10 -29.41 16.99
C GLU A 60 2.30 -29.13 15.71
N LEU A 61 2.98 -29.03 14.57
CA LEU A 61 2.33 -28.84 13.27
C LEU A 61 2.33 -30.14 12.47
N PRO A 62 1.20 -30.47 11.80
CA PRO A 62 1.19 -31.55 10.82
C PRO A 62 2.33 -31.33 9.81
N ASP A 63 3.10 -32.39 9.56
CA ASP A 63 4.22 -32.33 8.62
C ASP A 63 3.73 -31.76 7.28
N PRO A 64 4.34 -30.65 6.80
CA PRO A 64 3.92 -29.97 5.59
C PRO A 64 3.81 -30.92 4.39
N ARG A 65 4.66 -31.95 4.31
CA ARG A 65 4.67 -32.92 3.20
C ARG A 65 3.34 -33.63 2.99
N PHE A 66 2.53 -33.79 4.06
CA PHE A 66 1.27 -34.53 3.98
C PHE A 66 0.16 -33.86 3.18
N ALA A 67 0.30 -32.60 2.77
CA ALA A 67 -0.68 -31.99 1.87
C ALA A 67 -0.06 -31.48 0.57
N ASN A 68 1.09 -32.04 0.18
CA ASN A 68 1.67 -31.81 -1.15
C ASN A 68 0.61 -32.14 -2.23
N GLY A 69 0.53 -31.32 -3.27
CA GLY A 69 -0.50 -31.43 -4.31
C GLY A 69 -1.89 -30.94 -3.92
N THR A 70 -2.09 -30.51 -2.66
CA THR A 70 -3.30 -29.80 -2.23
C THR A 70 -3.01 -28.29 -2.23
N PRO A 71 -3.85 -27.45 -2.87
CA PRO A 71 -3.70 -26.00 -2.82
C PRO A 71 -3.72 -25.47 -1.38
N ARG A 72 -2.60 -24.87 -0.94
CA ARG A 72 -2.45 -24.34 0.44
C ARG A 72 -2.08 -22.87 0.52
N GLY A 73 -1.77 -22.26 -0.63
CA GLY A 73 -1.57 -20.83 -0.80
C GLY A 73 -1.96 -20.39 -2.20
N GLU A 74 -2.38 -19.14 -2.31
CA GLU A 74 -2.58 -18.47 -3.59
C GLU A 74 -1.62 -17.28 -3.67
N VAL A 75 -0.82 -17.20 -4.73
CA VAL A 75 -0.05 -16.00 -5.08
C VAL A 75 -0.77 -15.29 -6.21
N ARG A 76 -1.27 -14.09 -5.91
CA ARG A 76 -1.97 -13.26 -6.86
C ARG A 76 -1.11 -12.09 -7.29
N LEU A 77 -0.93 -11.96 -8.60
CA LEU A 77 -0.10 -10.93 -9.21
C LEU A 77 -0.93 -10.12 -10.21
N GLU A 78 -0.90 -8.80 -10.04
CA GLU A 78 -1.36 -7.87 -11.07
C GLU A 78 -0.20 -7.59 -12.04
N VAL A 79 -0.37 -7.96 -13.31
CA VAL A 79 0.71 -7.95 -14.33
C VAL A 79 0.25 -7.28 -15.62
N VAL A 80 1.20 -6.81 -16.43
CA VAL A 80 0.94 -6.09 -17.71
C VAL A 80 0.55 -7.02 -18.87
N ASP A 81 0.62 -8.34 -18.67
CA ASP A 81 0.17 -9.35 -19.64
C ASP A 81 -0.11 -10.66 -18.91
N ALA A 82 -1.34 -10.82 -18.39
CA ALA A 82 -1.69 -12.02 -17.64
C ALA A 82 -1.55 -13.33 -18.45
N PRO A 83 -1.97 -13.39 -19.73
CA PRO A 83 -1.76 -14.57 -20.57
C PRO A 83 -0.29 -14.97 -20.73
N ALA A 84 0.62 -14.01 -20.98
CA ALA A 84 2.04 -14.29 -21.15
C ALA A 84 2.69 -14.84 -19.87
N PHE A 85 2.28 -14.38 -18.70
CA PHE A 85 2.74 -14.93 -17.43
C PHE A 85 2.28 -16.37 -17.23
N ARG A 86 1.03 -16.69 -17.58
CA ARG A 86 0.53 -18.06 -17.53
C ARG A 86 1.25 -18.97 -18.53
N GLU A 87 1.44 -18.53 -19.76
CA GLU A 87 2.17 -19.30 -20.77
C GLU A 87 3.61 -19.61 -20.31
N ARG A 88 4.28 -18.62 -19.73
CA ARG A 88 5.62 -18.79 -19.14
C ARG A 88 5.61 -19.80 -17.99
N ALA A 89 4.66 -19.70 -17.06
CA ALA A 89 4.53 -20.65 -15.97
C ALA A 89 4.33 -22.08 -16.50
N LEU A 90 3.47 -22.27 -17.51
CA LEU A 90 3.25 -23.58 -18.14
C LEU A 90 4.51 -24.11 -18.84
N ALA A 91 5.27 -23.25 -19.52
CA ALA A 91 6.55 -23.62 -20.13
C ALA A 91 7.59 -24.07 -19.08
N CYS A 92 7.50 -23.57 -17.85
CA CYS A 92 8.34 -23.93 -16.71
C CYS A 92 7.82 -25.12 -15.89
N GLY A 93 6.78 -25.81 -16.36
CA GLY A 93 6.26 -27.02 -15.70
C GLY A 93 5.07 -26.80 -14.78
N ALA A 94 4.46 -25.60 -14.77
CA ALA A 94 3.18 -25.41 -14.10
C ALA A 94 2.09 -26.28 -14.73
N ARG A 95 1.12 -26.70 -13.92
CA ARG A 95 -0.05 -27.43 -14.40
C ARG A 95 -1.20 -26.46 -14.69
N PRO A 96 -1.89 -26.56 -15.82
CA PRO A 96 -3.04 -25.71 -16.10
C PRO A 96 -4.21 -26.07 -15.17
N LEU A 97 -4.91 -25.07 -14.66
CA LEU A 97 -6.22 -25.23 -14.04
C LEU A 97 -7.29 -25.08 -15.13
N THR A 98 -8.10 -26.12 -15.31
CA THR A 98 -9.13 -26.22 -16.36
C THR A 98 -10.45 -25.54 -15.98
N GLU A 99 -10.59 -25.07 -14.74
CA GLU A 99 -11.77 -24.30 -14.35
C GLU A 99 -11.83 -23.03 -15.20
N SER A 100 -13.03 -22.74 -15.72
CA SER A 100 -13.34 -21.54 -16.50
C SER A 100 -12.73 -20.32 -15.83
N GLU A 101 -11.80 -19.65 -16.52
CA GLU A 101 -11.02 -18.51 -16.03
C GLU A 101 -11.89 -17.58 -15.16
N PRO A 102 -11.73 -17.64 -13.81
CA PRO A 102 -12.67 -16.99 -12.92
C PRO A 102 -12.53 -15.49 -13.08
N ARG A 103 -13.67 -14.77 -13.02
CA ARG A 103 -13.62 -13.31 -12.96
C ARG A 103 -13.33 -12.87 -11.55
N LEU A 104 -12.19 -12.22 -11.36
CA LEU A 104 -11.76 -11.65 -10.09
C LEU A 104 -11.89 -10.14 -10.17
N ASP A 105 -12.77 -9.57 -9.33
CA ASP A 105 -13.18 -8.17 -9.39
C ASP A 105 -13.62 -7.73 -10.79
N GLY A 106 -14.32 -8.62 -11.50
CA GLY A 106 -14.78 -8.38 -12.88
C GLY A 106 -13.69 -8.47 -13.95
N ARG A 107 -12.43 -8.77 -13.60
CA ARG A 107 -11.33 -8.99 -14.56
C ARG A 107 -11.12 -10.48 -14.79
N GLU A 108 -10.76 -10.86 -16.01
CA GLU A 108 -10.37 -12.24 -16.34
C GLU A 108 -9.07 -12.60 -15.62
N ALA A 109 -8.99 -13.83 -15.11
CA ALA A 109 -7.85 -14.30 -14.37
C ALA A 109 -7.27 -15.57 -14.99
N GLN A 110 -5.96 -15.56 -15.15
CA GLN A 110 -5.19 -16.65 -15.72
C GLN A 110 -4.63 -17.49 -14.57
N LEU A 111 -4.99 -18.77 -14.54
CA LEU A 111 -4.65 -19.69 -13.46
C LEU A 111 -3.63 -20.74 -13.88
N ALA A 112 -2.72 -21.06 -12.97
CA ALA A 112 -1.82 -22.20 -13.05
C ALA A 112 -1.50 -22.73 -11.65
N LEU A 113 -1.10 -23.99 -11.55
CA LEU A 113 -0.55 -24.59 -10.35
C LEU A 113 0.97 -24.69 -10.50
N ASP A 114 1.70 -24.21 -9.51
CA ASP A 114 3.15 -24.41 -9.46
C ASP A 114 3.52 -25.91 -9.23
N PRO A 115 4.81 -26.28 -9.24
CA PRO A 115 5.23 -27.68 -9.06
C PRO A 115 4.69 -28.35 -7.80
N ASP A 116 4.49 -27.59 -6.72
CA ASP A 116 4.02 -28.10 -5.42
C ASP A 116 2.50 -28.03 -5.25
N GLY A 117 1.81 -27.36 -6.19
CA GLY A 117 0.36 -27.24 -6.21
C GLY A 117 -0.18 -25.96 -5.57
N HIS A 118 0.64 -24.94 -5.33
CA HIS A 118 0.17 -23.59 -5.00
C HIS A 118 -0.49 -22.94 -6.21
N VAL A 119 -1.51 -22.13 -5.95
CA VAL A 119 -2.27 -21.47 -7.03
C VAL A 119 -1.59 -20.16 -7.40
N LEU A 120 -1.24 -20.02 -8.68
CA LEU A 120 -0.83 -18.75 -9.27
C LEU A 120 -2.01 -18.12 -9.98
N VAL A 121 -2.28 -16.86 -9.65
CA VAL A 121 -3.35 -16.06 -10.25
C VAL A 121 -2.75 -14.82 -10.86
N PHE A 122 -2.80 -14.74 -12.18
CA PHE A 122 -2.40 -13.55 -12.92
C PHE A 122 -3.64 -12.79 -13.36
N VAL A 123 -3.68 -11.50 -13.04
CA VAL A 123 -4.75 -10.59 -13.46
C VAL A 123 -4.14 -9.38 -14.12
N GLU A 124 -4.78 -8.87 -15.16
CA GLU A 124 -4.31 -7.68 -15.85
C GLU A 124 -4.27 -6.48 -14.88
N ALA A 125 -3.11 -5.84 -14.81
CA ALA A 125 -2.88 -4.68 -13.98
C ALA A 125 -3.75 -3.52 -14.46
N ARG A 126 -4.36 -2.79 -13.52
CA ARG A 126 -5.07 -1.56 -13.91
C ARG A 126 -4.05 -0.53 -14.35
N PRO A 127 -4.31 0.21 -15.45
CA PRO A 127 -3.52 1.40 -15.73
C PRO A 127 -3.66 2.34 -14.54
N VAL A 128 -2.55 2.57 -13.84
CA VAL A 128 -2.48 3.59 -12.80
C VAL A 128 -2.72 4.91 -13.50
N THR A 129 -3.94 5.44 -13.40
CA THR A 129 -4.24 6.76 -13.95
C THR A 129 -3.60 7.74 -12.98
N PRO A 130 -2.54 8.47 -13.38
CA PRO A 130 -1.91 9.40 -12.46
C PRO A 130 -2.96 10.45 -12.08
N PRO A 131 -3.01 10.88 -10.79
CA PRO A 131 -4.04 11.79 -10.31
C PRO A 131 -4.14 13.00 -11.23
N GLY A 132 -5.36 13.50 -11.47
CA GLY A 132 -5.57 14.66 -12.33
C GLY A 132 -4.72 15.85 -11.86
N TRP A 133 -4.40 16.80 -12.74
CA TRP A 133 -3.63 18.00 -12.33
C TRP A 133 -4.31 18.75 -11.17
N MET A 134 -5.65 18.72 -11.11
CA MET A 134 -6.45 19.28 -10.01
C MET A 134 -6.26 18.52 -8.70
N GLU A 135 -6.21 17.18 -8.73
CA GLU A 135 -5.97 16.36 -7.53
C GLU A 135 -4.56 16.56 -6.99
N ARG A 136 -3.57 16.63 -7.89
CA ARG A 136 -2.19 16.98 -7.53
C ARG A 136 -2.09 18.38 -6.93
N ALA A 137 -2.79 19.36 -7.53
CA ALA A 137 -2.83 20.72 -7.02
C ALA A 137 -3.53 20.78 -5.64
N HIS A 138 -4.65 20.08 -5.46
CA HIS A 138 -5.35 20.00 -4.18
C HIS A 138 -4.51 19.33 -3.09
N ALA A 139 -3.80 18.24 -3.41
CA ALA A 139 -2.88 17.58 -2.48
C ALA A 139 -1.69 18.48 -2.09
N ALA A 140 -1.17 19.27 -3.03
CA ALA A 140 -0.04 20.15 -2.77
C ALA A 140 -0.44 21.46 -2.07
N LEU A 141 -1.53 22.09 -2.51
CA LEU A 141 -1.90 23.45 -2.16
C LEU A 141 -3.07 23.54 -1.18
N GLY A 142 -3.85 22.47 -1.00
CA GLY A 142 -4.99 22.43 -0.09
C GLY A 142 -4.65 22.87 1.34
N PRO A 143 -3.63 22.28 1.99
CA PRO A 143 -3.20 22.70 3.32
C PRO A 143 -2.67 24.14 3.39
N VAL A 144 -1.97 24.57 2.33
CA VAL A 144 -1.42 25.93 2.24
C VAL A 144 -2.54 26.95 2.12
N PHE A 145 -3.52 26.69 1.26
CA PHE A 145 -4.69 27.54 1.09
C PHE A 145 -5.53 27.60 2.36
N ALA A 146 -5.75 26.46 3.03
CA ALA A 146 -6.40 26.41 4.34
C ALA A 146 -5.67 27.24 5.40
N GLY A 147 -4.33 27.17 5.44
CA GLY A 147 -3.49 28.03 6.30
C GLY A 147 -3.64 29.51 5.98
N LEU A 148 -3.64 29.89 4.70
CA LEU A 148 -3.86 31.28 4.27
C LEU A 148 -5.26 31.80 4.63
N VAL A 149 -6.29 30.96 4.54
CA VAL A 149 -7.66 31.32 4.96
C VAL A 149 -7.70 31.55 6.46
N LEU A 150 -7.06 30.69 7.27
CA LEU A 150 -6.95 30.91 8.72
C LEU A 150 -6.21 32.22 9.02
N ASP A 151 -5.05 32.46 8.40
CA ASP A 151 -4.25 33.68 8.62
C ASP A 151 -5.01 34.95 8.19
N PHE A 152 -5.79 34.91 7.11
CA PHE A 152 -6.63 36.02 6.66
C PHE A 152 -7.76 36.33 7.64
N PHE A 153 -8.46 35.31 8.13
CA PHE A 153 -9.53 35.51 9.11
C PHE A 153 -8.97 35.91 10.48
N ASP A 154 -7.78 35.44 10.86
CA ASP A 154 -7.09 35.89 12.08
C ASP A 154 -6.76 37.39 12.03
N LEU A 155 -6.34 37.90 10.85
CA LEU A 155 -6.10 39.33 10.64
C LEU A 155 -7.38 40.18 10.77
N LEU A 156 -8.53 39.61 10.44
CA LEU A 156 -9.85 40.25 10.53
C LEU A 156 -10.50 40.13 11.93
N THR A 157 -9.91 39.32 12.82
CA THR A 157 -10.36 39.12 14.20
C THR A 157 -10.53 40.40 15.03
N PRO A 158 -9.79 41.52 14.82
CA PRO A 158 -9.99 42.75 15.61
C PRO A 158 -11.35 43.47 15.40
N GLY A 159 -12.26 42.95 14.58
CA GLY A 159 -13.57 43.55 14.31
C GLY A 159 -14.78 42.70 14.78
N PRO A 160 -16.00 43.28 14.83
CA PRO A 160 -17.23 42.55 15.19
C PRO A 160 -17.48 41.32 14.31
N VAL A 161 -17.04 41.38 13.05
CA VAL A 161 -17.16 40.29 12.07
C VAL A 161 -16.31 39.09 12.47
N GLY A 162 -15.11 39.29 13.02
CA GLY A 162 -14.22 38.21 13.44
C GLY A 162 -14.76 37.39 14.61
N PHE A 163 -15.41 38.04 15.58
CA PHE A 163 -16.00 37.37 16.75
C PHE A 163 -17.13 36.40 16.38
N TYR A 164 -17.96 36.75 15.39
CA TYR A 164 -19.09 35.91 14.96
C TYR A 164 -18.74 34.95 13.81
N ALA A 165 -17.87 35.36 12.88
CA ALA A 165 -17.51 34.54 11.72
C ALA A 165 -16.30 33.62 11.96
N GLY A 166 -15.35 34.03 12.80
CA GLY A 166 -14.10 33.31 13.08
C GLY A 166 -14.31 31.87 13.59
N PRO A 167 -15.16 31.62 14.59
CA PRO A 167 -15.40 30.27 15.08
C PRO A 167 -16.00 29.34 14.02
N LEU A 168 -16.90 29.85 13.17
CA LEU A 168 -17.52 29.07 12.10
C LEU A 168 -16.50 28.71 11.01
N VAL A 169 -15.71 29.70 10.59
CA VAL A 169 -14.65 29.49 9.58
C VAL A 169 -13.57 28.57 10.12
N GLY A 170 -13.13 28.77 11.37
CA GLY A 170 -12.13 27.93 12.02
C GLY A 170 -12.60 26.50 12.16
N PHE A 171 -13.86 26.28 12.51
CA PHE A 171 -14.44 24.94 12.55
C PHE A 171 -14.41 24.26 11.18
N LEU A 172 -14.85 24.96 10.12
CA LEU A 172 -14.86 24.41 8.75
C LEU A 172 -13.44 24.08 8.25
N VAL A 173 -12.50 25.00 8.44
CA VAL A 173 -11.12 24.83 7.99
C VAL A 173 -10.39 23.77 8.81
N GLY A 174 -10.57 23.74 10.13
CA GLY A 174 -10.01 22.70 10.99
C GLY A 174 -10.60 21.32 10.70
N HIS A 175 -11.88 21.24 10.35
CA HIS A 175 -12.52 20.00 9.90
C HIS A 175 -11.98 19.53 8.54
N TYR A 176 -11.72 20.46 7.62
CA TYR A 176 -11.08 20.18 6.33
C TYR A 176 -9.64 19.67 6.52
N LEU A 177 -8.80 20.39 7.27
CA LEU A 177 -7.42 20.01 7.57
C LEU A 177 -7.34 18.67 8.31
N GLY A 178 -8.22 18.43 9.28
CA GLY A 178 -8.30 17.16 9.99
C GLY A 178 -8.59 15.98 9.03
N GLY A 179 -9.48 16.18 8.06
CA GLY A 179 -9.73 15.18 7.01
C GLY A 179 -8.55 15.01 6.06
N PHE A 180 -7.88 16.10 5.71
CA PHE A 180 -6.71 16.10 4.83
C PHE A 180 -5.53 15.32 5.42
N TYR A 181 -5.25 15.48 6.72
CA TYR A 181 -4.20 14.75 7.44
C TYR A 181 -4.62 13.35 7.91
N GLY A 182 -5.76 12.84 7.43
CA GLY A 182 -6.20 11.46 7.69
C GLY A 182 -6.87 11.21 9.05
N PHE A 183 -7.13 12.27 9.85
CA PHE A 183 -7.90 12.13 11.10
C PHE A 183 -9.37 11.83 10.80
N ARG A 184 -9.93 10.84 11.50
CA ARG A 184 -11.35 10.44 11.41
C ARG A 184 -12.02 10.48 12.79
N GLY A 185 -13.31 10.80 12.84
CA GLY A 185 -14.09 10.80 14.08
C GLY A 185 -13.68 11.88 15.08
N GLY A 186 -13.57 11.51 16.36
CA GLY A 186 -13.30 12.42 17.48
C GLY A 186 -12.08 13.35 17.29
N PRO A 187 -10.90 12.84 16.89
CA PRO A 187 -9.72 13.67 16.62
C PRO A 187 -9.95 14.76 15.56
N ARG A 188 -10.75 14.48 14.53
CA ARG A 188 -11.09 15.45 13.48
C ARG A 188 -11.99 16.56 14.02
N PHE A 189 -12.96 16.21 14.86
CA PHE A 189 -13.83 17.17 15.54
C PHE A 189 -13.05 18.04 16.52
N PHE A 190 -12.11 17.45 17.27
CA PHE A 190 -11.22 18.19 18.17
C PHE A 190 -10.36 19.22 17.43
N MET A 191 -9.78 18.85 16.27
CA MET A 191 -9.05 19.80 15.42
C MET A 191 -9.92 20.94 14.90
N ALA A 192 -11.18 20.64 14.54
CA ALA A 192 -12.15 21.67 14.16
C ALA A 192 -12.44 22.64 15.32
N LEU A 193 -12.65 22.12 16.54
CA LEU A 193 -12.84 22.95 17.72
C LEU A 193 -11.61 23.79 18.08
N LEU A 194 -10.41 23.22 17.95
CA LEU A 194 -9.17 23.93 18.24
C LEU A 194 -8.93 25.07 17.25
N ALA A 195 -9.20 24.86 15.96
CA ALA A 195 -9.15 25.92 14.95
C ALA A 195 -10.24 26.98 15.13
N ALA A 196 -11.45 26.58 15.56
CA ALA A 196 -12.52 27.52 15.91
C ALA A 196 -12.16 28.38 17.13
N ALA A 197 -11.59 27.76 18.17
CA ALA A 197 -11.12 28.46 19.36
C ALA A 197 -9.93 29.39 19.07
N TYR A 198 -9.04 28.98 18.16
CA TYR A 198 -7.91 29.79 17.70
C TYR A 198 -8.41 31.11 17.07
N LEU A 199 -9.37 31.05 16.14
CA LEU A 199 -9.94 32.26 15.53
C LEU A 199 -10.88 33.06 16.45
N ALA A 200 -11.30 32.50 17.59
CA ALA A 200 -12.14 33.18 18.57
C ALA A 200 -11.32 34.00 19.59
N ALA A 201 -10.02 33.73 19.72
CA ALA A 201 -9.17 34.36 20.71
C ALA A 201 -8.64 35.72 20.21
N PRO A 202 -9.03 36.86 20.81
CA PRO A 202 -8.43 38.14 20.47
C PRO A 202 -6.98 38.15 21.00
N MET A 203 -6.00 38.49 20.14
CA MET A 203 -4.55 38.63 20.40
C MET A 203 -3.62 37.44 20.09
N THR A 204 -3.69 36.83 18.91
CA THR A 204 -2.62 35.94 18.36
C THR A 204 -1.80 36.57 17.23
N SER A 205 -1.77 37.90 17.17
CA SER A 205 -1.50 38.71 15.97
C SER A 205 -0.06 38.76 15.43
N PHE A 206 0.83 37.77 15.63
CA PHE A 206 2.23 37.91 15.17
C PHE A 206 2.94 36.71 14.57
N LEU A 207 2.32 35.53 14.41
CA LEU A 207 2.95 34.44 13.65
C LEU A 207 1.95 33.68 12.77
N PRO A 208 2.28 33.44 11.47
CA PRO A 208 1.50 32.58 10.59
C PRO A 208 1.77 31.11 10.92
N VAL A 209 1.39 30.70 12.13
CA VAL A 209 1.66 29.37 12.70
C VAL A 209 1.03 28.28 11.84
N ALA A 210 -0.15 28.53 11.28
CA ALA A 210 -0.83 27.60 10.38
C ALA A 210 -0.03 27.37 9.08
N THR A 211 0.51 28.44 8.50
CA THR A 211 1.36 28.37 7.29
C THR A 211 2.69 27.64 7.58
N LEU A 212 3.31 27.86 8.74
CA LEU A 212 4.54 27.17 9.13
C LEU A 212 4.29 25.66 9.39
N ILE A 213 3.18 25.32 10.04
CA ILE A 213 2.76 23.93 10.25
C ILE A 213 2.47 23.23 8.91
N GLY A 214 1.78 23.90 7.98
CA GLY A 214 1.54 23.38 6.63
C GLY A 214 2.82 23.14 5.83
N ALA A 215 3.80 24.05 5.93
CA ALA A 215 5.11 23.90 5.32
C ALA A 215 5.92 22.74 5.94
N MET A 216 5.92 22.60 7.27
CA MET A 216 6.61 21.51 7.97
C MET A 216 5.97 20.14 7.72
N ALA A 217 4.64 20.07 7.64
CA ALA A 217 3.93 18.83 7.33
C ALA A 217 4.26 18.35 5.92
N ARG A 218 4.31 19.27 4.95
CA ARG A 218 4.71 18.96 3.57
C ARG A 218 6.18 18.56 3.42
N PHE A 219 7.06 19.06 4.29
CA PHE A 219 8.48 18.65 4.32
C PHE A 219 8.68 17.24 4.90
N ARG A 220 7.69 16.71 5.62
CA ARG A 220 7.71 15.37 6.22
C ARG A 220 7.20 14.25 5.31
N ASP A 221 6.57 14.59 4.19
CA ASP A 221 6.24 13.58 3.18
C ASP A 221 7.53 13.05 2.55
N PRO A 222 7.79 11.73 2.61
CA PRO A 222 8.95 11.16 1.97
C PRO A 222 8.90 11.49 0.47
N LYS A 223 10.02 11.98 -0.09
CA LYS A 223 10.21 12.12 -1.54
C LYS A 223 9.59 10.89 -2.23
N PRO A 224 8.77 11.05 -3.28
CA PRO A 224 8.48 9.92 -4.14
C PRO A 224 9.84 9.37 -4.59
N ARG A 225 10.10 8.09 -4.28
CA ARG A 225 11.27 7.42 -4.84
C ARG A 225 11.19 7.60 -6.36
N PRO A 226 12.27 8.03 -7.03
CA PRO A 226 12.28 7.99 -8.47
C PRO A 226 12.00 6.55 -8.90
N LEU A 227 11.01 6.37 -9.77
CA LEU A 227 10.85 5.13 -10.52
C LEU A 227 12.12 4.96 -11.36
N GLY A 228 12.98 4.01 -10.99
CA GLY A 228 14.17 3.63 -11.76
C GLY A 228 15.52 3.92 -11.10
N SER A 229 15.78 3.36 -9.91
CA SER A 229 17.14 3.14 -9.42
C SER A 229 17.23 1.82 -8.68
#